data_AF-B2J8I5-F1
#
_entry.id   AF-B2J8I5-F1
#
_cell.length_a   1.000
_cell.length_b   1.000
_cell.length_c   1.000
_cell.angle_alpha   90.00
_cell.angle_beta   90.00
_cell.angle_gamma   90.00
#
_symmetry.space_group_name_H-M   'P 1'
#
loop_
_entity.id
_entity.type
_entity.pdbx_description
1 polymer ?
#
loop_
_entity_poly.entity_id
_entity_poly.type
_entity_poly.pdbx_seq_one_letter_code
_entity_poly.pdbx_strand_id
1 'polypeptide(L)'
;MILHRGRRVVAALLLSVVLLTTACSPKTPGRFDQAQKESTQQKRGQAVAKNATQGSEFNKLFPSAGDGYQRVFTQEKKGFAEAKLKKGGKDVALLSISDTTSTPSTAAKFSKSTKKIGGYPAVEVGKTQTAILVGKYQVKALSRDSSFTASDRADWLEKFNLNGLANLK
;
A
#
# COMPACT_ATOMS: atom_id res chain seq x y z
N MET A 1 40.23 52.72 -42.19
CA MET A 1 39.69 51.34 -42.35
C MET A 1 40.09 50.37 -41.22
N ILE A 2 40.85 50.79 -40.19
CA ILE A 2 41.36 49.90 -39.12
C ILE A 2 40.44 49.88 -37.87
N LEU A 3 39.81 51.01 -37.50
CA LEU A 3 38.87 51.08 -36.37
C LEU A 3 37.60 50.21 -36.56
N HIS A 4 37.09 50.07 -37.78
CA HIS A 4 35.90 49.25 -38.06
C HIS A 4 36.16 47.75 -37.92
N ARG A 5 37.39 47.28 -38.15
CA ARG A 5 37.76 45.86 -38.00
C ARG A 5 37.88 45.47 -36.53
N GLY A 6 38.50 46.30 -35.69
CA GLY A 6 38.59 46.05 -34.24
C GLY A 6 37.23 46.03 -33.55
N ARG A 7 36.32 46.94 -33.92
CA ARG A 7 34.96 47.00 -33.38
C ARG A 7 34.11 45.77 -33.74
N ARG A 8 34.36 45.15 -34.91
CA ARG A 8 33.72 43.87 -35.32
C ARG A 8 34.27 42.67 -34.55
N VAL A 9 35.58 42.64 -34.28
CA VAL A 9 36.21 41.56 -33.48
C VAL A 9 35.70 41.60 -32.04
N VAL A 10 35.63 42.78 -31.43
CA VAL A 10 35.08 42.95 -30.08
C VAL A 10 33.60 42.57 -30.02
N ALA A 11 32.80 42.95 -31.02
CA ALA A 11 31.40 42.55 -31.10
C ALA A 11 31.24 41.03 -31.24
N ALA A 12 32.07 40.36 -32.04
CA ALA A 12 32.03 38.91 -32.19
C ALA A 12 32.44 38.17 -30.90
N LEU A 13 33.43 38.70 -30.18
CA LEU A 13 33.87 38.17 -28.89
C LEU A 13 32.78 38.33 -27.82
N LEU A 14 32.16 39.50 -27.72
CA LEU A 14 31.04 39.76 -26.82
C LEU A 14 29.84 38.86 -27.14
N LEU A 15 29.52 38.68 -28.44
CA LEU A 15 28.43 37.80 -28.86
C LEU A 15 28.71 36.33 -28.52
N SER A 16 29.98 35.91 -28.63
CA SER A 16 30.42 34.56 -28.26
C SER A 16 30.28 34.32 -26.76
N VAL A 17 30.65 35.29 -25.91
CA VAL A 17 30.50 35.21 -24.46
C VAL A 17 29.02 35.18 -24.03
N VAL A 18 28.15 35.92 -24.71
CA VAL A 18 26.69 35.87 -24.45
C VAL A 18 26.07 34.53 -24.88
N LEU A 19 26.53 33.95 -25.99
CA LEU A 19 26.08 32.62 -26.45
C LEU A 19 26.57 31.49 -25.53
N LEU A 20 27.78 31.60 -24.97
CA LEU A 20 28.35 30.62 -24.05
C LEU A 20 27.68 30.63 -22.65
N THR A 21 27.13 31.77 -22.23
CA THR A 21 26.51 31.93 -20.90
C THR A 21 25.01 31.61 -20.86
N THR A 22 24.32 31.61 -22.01
CA THR A 22 22.87 31.34 -22.10
C THR A 22 22.51 29.88 -22.36
N ALA A 23 23.47 29.04 -22.75
CA ALA A 23 23.25 27.62 -23.07
C ALA A 23 23.08 26.70 -21.85
N CYS A 24 23.42 27.17 -20.64
CA CYS A 24 23.27 26.42 -19.39
C CYS A 24 22.10 26.95 -18.55
N SER A 25 20.88 26.86 -19.08
CA SER A 25 19.69 27.06 -18.25
C SER A 25 19.41 25.78 -17.47
N PRO A 26 19.29 25.82 -16.12
CA PRO A 26 18.95 24.64 -15.34
C PRO A 26 17.60 24.09 -15.82
N LYS A 27 17.57 22.79 -16.10
CA LYS A 27 16.38 22.10 -16.59
C LYS A 27 15.23 22.33 -15.60
N THR A 28 14.21 23.07 -16.03
CA THR A 28 13.01 23.29 -15.23
C THR A 28 12.43 21.94 -14.83
N PRO A 29 12.20 21.67 -13.54
CA PRO A 29 11.64 20.40 -13.10
C PRO A 29 10.30 20.16 -13.81
N GLY A 30 10.20 19.04 -14.52
CA GLY A 30 8.94 18.57 -15.07
C GLY A 30 7.97 18.21 -13.95
N ARG A 31 6.67 18.18 -14.26
CA ARG A 31 5.59 17.85 -13.31
C ARG A 31 5.77 16.53 -12.53
N PHE A 32 6.64 15.64 -13.03
CA PHE A 32 6.95 14.36 -12.41
C PHE A 32 8.24 14.35 -11.60
N ASP A 33 9.09 15.38 -11.70
CA ASP A 33 10.39 15.40 -11.01
C ASP A 33 10.21 15.44 -9.49
N GLN A 34 9.13 16.06 -9.00
CA GLN A 34 8.81 16.02 -7.58
C GLN A 34 8.37 14.61 -7.14
N ALA A 35 7.46 13.97 -7.87
CA ALA A 35 7.06 12.59 -7.59
C ALA A 35 8.23 11.60 -7.73
N GLN A 36 9.16 11.85 -8.66
CA GLN A 36 10.37 11.07 -8.83
C GLN A 36 11.33 11.30 -7.66
N LYS A 37 11.54 12.54 -7.21
CA LYS A 37 12.35 12.83 -6.02
C LYS A 37 11.76 12.21 -4.77
N GLU A 38 10.46 12.37 -4.52
CA GLU A 38 9.76 11.76 -3.38
C GLU A 38 9.89 10.23 -3.41
N SER A 39 9.58 9.61 -4.54
CA SER A 39 9.69 8.14 -4.68
C SER A 39 11.13 7.61 -4.61
N THR A 40 12.13 8.39 -5.04
CA THR A 40 13.54 7.96 -5.03
C THR A 40 14.23 8.28 -3.70
N GLN A 41 13.83 9.35 -2.99
CA GLN A 41 14.34 9.68 -1.66
C GLN A 41 13.63 8.88 -0.55
N GLN A 42 12.35 8.52 -0.71
CA GLN A 42 11.69 7.55 0.17
C GLN A 42 12.18 6.11 -0.02
N LYS A 43 12.99 5.80 -1.05
CA LYS A 43 13.71 4.52 -1.18
C LYS A 43 14.86 4.39 -0.18
N ARG A 44 14.62 4.66 1.10
CA ARG A 44 15.33 3.98 2.19
C ARG A 44 14.75 2.56 2.35
N GLY A 45 14.98 1.76 1.31
CA GLY A 45 15.01 0.29 1.37
C GLY A 45 13.70 -0.46 1.62
N GLN A 46 13.12 -0.96 0.52
CA GLN A 46 12.09 -2.01 0.41
C GLN A 46 10.63 -1.54 0.59
N ALA A 47 9.79 -1.88 -0.41
CA ALA A 47 8.34 -1.68 -0.38
C ALA A 47 7.63 -2.49 0.73
N VAL A 48 8.35 -3.46 1.31
CA VAL A 48 7.95 -4.26 2.45
C VAL A 48 9.06 -4.20 3.48
N ALA A 49 8.74 -3.87 4.73
CA ALA A 49 9.70 -3.76 5.81
C ALA A 49 10.47 -5.07 6.01
N LYS A 50 11.78 -4.98 6.29
CA LYS A 50 12.65 -6.14 6.53
C LYS A 50 12.15 -7.04 7.66
N ASN A 51 11.52 -6.46 8.66
CA ASN A 51 10.94 -7.15 9.82
C ASN A 51 9.43 -7.44 9.66
N ALA A 52 8.85 -7.25 8.47
CA ALA A 52 7.47 -7.67 8.23
C ALA A 52 7.36 -9.20 8.32
N THR A 53 6.28 -9.67 8.92
CA THR A 53 6.04 -11.10 9.14
C THR A 53 5.94 -11.87 7.82
N GLN A 54 6.47 -13.08 7.76
CA GLN A 54 6.37 -13.92 6.57
C GLN A 54 4.92 -14.36 6.30
N GLY A 55 4.48 -14.34 5.03
CA GLY A 55 3.10 -14.66 4.66
C GLY A 55 2.64 -16.05 5.10
N SER A 56 3.55 -17.04 5.08
CA SER A 56 3.29 -18.42 5.51
C SER A 56 2.81 -18.54 6.95
N GLU A 57 3.23 -17.61 7.82
CA GLU A 57 2.79 -17.58 9.22
C GLU A 57 1.32 -17.21 9.35
N PHE A 58 0.78 -16.47 8.37
CA PHE A 58 -0.61 -16.05 8.39
C PHE A 58 -1.58 -17.16 8.02
N ASN A 59 -1.21 -18.09 7.12
CA ASN A 59 -2.13 -19.09 6.60
C ASN A 59 -2.79 -19.95 7.68
N LYS A 60 -2.05 -20.25 8.76
CA LYS A 60 -2.52 -21.01 9.92
C LYS A 60 -3.57 -20.25 10.75
N LEU A 61 -3.64 -18.94 10.59
CA LEU A 61 -4.50 -18.04 11.34
C LEU A 61 -5.82 -17.76 10.60
N PHE A 62 -5.91 -18.11 9.32
CA PHE A 62 -7.16 -18.03 8.57
C PHE A 62 -8.17 -19.06 9.08
N PRO A 63 -9.47 -18.72 9.07
CA PRO A 63 -10.54 -19.66 9.40
C PRO A 63 -10.47 -20.89 8.51
N SER A 64 -10.81 -22.05 9.05
CA SER A 64 -10.88 -23.31 8.30
C SER A 64 -11.99 -23.27 7.24
N ALA A 65 -11.86 -24.14 6.23
CA ALA A 65 -12.98 -24.45 5.35
C ALA A 65 -14.03 -25.26 6.13
N GLY A 66 -15.32 -25.05 5.85
CA GLY A 66 -16.43 -25.64 6.60
C GLY A 66 -17.77 -24.98 6.25
N ASP A 67 -18.89 -25.55 6.71
CA ASP A 67 -20.24 -24.99 6.53
C ASP A 67 -20.63 -24.70 5.05
N GLY A 68 -20.15 -25.53 4.13
CA GLY A 68 -20.35 -25.33 2.68
C GLY A 68 -19.48 -24.25 2.06
N TYR A 69 -18.55 -23.68 2.83
CA TYR A 69 -17.54 -22.75 2.34
C TYR A 69 -16.21 -23.43 2.08
N GLN A 70 -15.56 -23.00 1.00
CA GLN A 70 -14.20 -23.37 0.64
C GLN A 70 -13.29 -22.15 0.79
N ARG A 71 -12.11 -22.35 1.35
CA ARG A 71 -11.07 -21.32 1.43
C ARG A 71 -9.94 -21.70 0.48
N VAL A 72 -9.60 -20.79 -0.45
CA VAL A 72 -8.52 -20.99 -1.43
C VAL A 72 -7.53 -19.85 -1.32
N PHE A 73 -6.29 -20.13 -0.90
CA PHE A 73 -5.24 -19.12 -0.88
C PHE A 73 -4.89 -18.67 -2.29
N THR A 74 -4.73 -17.37 -2.48
CA THR A 74 -4.46 -16.75 -3.80
C THR A 74 -3.23 -15.89 -3.81
N GLN A 75 -2.85 -15.32 -2.67
CA GLN A 75 -1.62 -14.56 -2.54
C GLN A 75 -1.00 -14.88 -1.18
N GLU A 76 0.30 -15.13 -1.21
CA GLU A 76 1.12 -15.24 -0.02
C GLU A 76 2.45 -14.55 -0.31
N LYS A 77 2.78 -13.54 0.47
CA LYS A 77 4.03 -12.80 0.38
C LYS A 77 4.39 -12.25 1.74
N LYS A 78 5.60 -11.71 1.86
CA LYS A 78 6.02 -11.06 3.10
C LYS A 78 5.07 -9.90 3.45
N GLY A 79 4.57 -9.91 4.69
CA GLY A 79 3.61 -8.95 5.21
C GLY A 79 2.17 -9.11 4.69
N PHE A 80 1.84 -10.15 3.92
CA PHE A 80 0.50 -10.30 3.38
C PHE A 80 0.12 -11.74 3.01
N ALA A 81 -1.10 -12.14 3.38
CA ALA A 81 -1.75 -13.33 2.86
C ALA A 81 -3.21 -13.02 2.51
N GLU A 82 -3.72 -13.66 1.45
CA GLU A 82 -5.10 -13.50 0.98
C GLU A 82 -5.67 -14.83 0.51
N ALA A 83 -6.90 -15.09 0.93
CA ALA A 83 -7.69 -16.24 0.54
C ALA A 83 -9.05 -15.85 -0.01
N LYS A 84 -9.45 -16.51 -1.09
CA LYS A 84 -10.83 -16.53 -1.57
C LYS A 84 -11.68 -17.39 -0.67
N LEU A 85 -12.85 -16.87 -0.33
CA LEU A 85 -13.92 -17.62 0.28
C LEU A 85 -14.96 -17.92 -0.80
N LYS A 86 -15.23 -19.20 -1.03
CA LYS A 86 -16.19 -19.68 -2.02
C LYS A 86 -17.36 -20.37 -1.32
N LYS A 87 -18.58 -20.20 -1.83
CA LYS A 87 -19.77 -20.94 -1.39
C LYS A 87 -20.49 -21.46 -2.63
N GLY A 88 -20.77 -22.76 -2.70
CA GLY A 88 -21.37 -23.37 -3.90
C GLY A 88 -20.56 -23.10 -5.19
N GLY A 89 -19.22 -23.06 -5.09
CA GLY A 89 -18.33 -22.80 -6.22
C GLY A 89 -18.14 -21.32 -6.61
N LYS A 90 -18.97 -20.40 -6.10
CA LYS A 90 -18.87 -18.95 -6.37
C LYS A 90 -17.97 -18.25 -5.35
N ASP A 91 -17.13 -17.33 -5.81
CA ASP A 91 -16.34 -16.46 -4.93
C ASP A 91 -17.26 -15.45 -4.24
N VAL A 92 -17.49 -15.60 -2.93
CA VAL A 92 -18.39 -14.74 -2.14
C VAL A 92 -17.65 -13.67 -1.35
N ALA A 93 -16.40 -13.93 -0.97
CA ALA A 93 -15.56 -12.96 -0.27
C ALA A 93 -14.06 -13.16 -0.54
N LEU A 94 -13.27 -12.13 -0.23
CA LEU A 94 -11.84 -12.21 -0.01
C LEU A 94 -11.52 -11.94 1.45
N LEU A 95 -10.73 -12.83 2.02
CA LEU A 95 -10.21 -12.74 3.37
C LEU A 95 -8.72 -12.44 3.29
N SER A 96 -8.20 -11.54 4.12
CA SER A 96 -6.78 -11.19 4.10
C SER A 96 -6.23 -10.82 5.46
N ILE A 97 -4.94 -11.07 5.65
CA ILE A 97 -4.14 -10.60 6.78
C ILE A 97 -2.99 -9.79 6.20
N SER A 98 -2.77 -8.59 6.72
CA SER A 98 -1.68 -7.72 6.30
C SER A 98 -0.93 -7.15 7.49
N ASP A 99 0.40 -7.21 7.46
CA ASP A 99 1.29 -6.54 8.41
C ASP A 99 1.37 -5.05 8.06
N THR A 100 0.95 -4.19 8.99
CA THR A 100 0.90 -2.74 8.77
C THR A 100 2.23 -2.04 9.02
N THR A 101 3.30 -2.75 9.39
CA THR A 101 4.64 -2.17 9.60
C THR A 101 5.15 -1.40 8.37
N SER A 102 4.79 -1.87 7.17
CA SER A 102 5.15 -1.21 5.91
C SER A 102 4.16 -0.12 5.48
N THR A 103 3.00 -0.05 6.15
CA THR A 103 1.89 0.87 5.82
C THR A 103 1.26 1.45 7.09
N PRO A 104 1.99 2.26 7.89
CA PRO A 104 1.52 2.74 9.20
C PRO A 104 0.27 3.63 9.11
N SER A 105 0.07 4.32 7.99
CA SER A 105 -1.16 5.09 7.73
C SER A 105 -2.42 4.22 7.67
N THR A 106 -2.29 2.92 7.39
CA THR A 106 -3.39 1.96 7.44
C THR A 106 -3.81 1.69 8.88
N ALA A 107 -2.86 1.43 9.77
CA ALA A 107 -3.13 1.23 11.21
C ALA A 107 -3.72 2.51 11.85
N ALA A 108 -3.27 3.69 11.43
CA ALA A 108 -3.78 4.96 11.95
C ALA A 108 -5.29 5.14 11.78
N LYS A 109 -5.91 4.53 10.74
CA LYS A 109 -7.36 4.61 10.49
C LYS A 109 -8.20 4.01 11.62
N PHE A 110 -7.63 3.07 12.38
CA PHE A 110 -8.30 2.37 13.47
C PHE A 110 -8.30 3.16 14.78
N SER A 111 -7.41 4.16 14.92
CA SER A 111 -7.31 5.00 16.14
C SER A 111 -8.60 5.75 16.48
N LYS A 112 -9.41 6.08 15.46
CA LYS A 112 -10.69 6.79 15.59
C LYS A 112 -11.89 5.85 15.61
N SER A 113 -11.67 4.54 15.59
CA SER A 113 -12.74 3.55 15.54
C SER A 113 -13.50 3.50 16.87
N THR A 114 -14.81 3.70 16.81
CA THR A 114 -15.72 3.45 17.95
C THR A 114 -16.32 2.05 17.93
N LYS A 115 -16.25 1.34 16.78
CA LYS A 115 -16.73 -0.03 16.62
C LYS A 115 -15.65 -1.04 16.98
N LYS A 116 -16.08 -2.21 17.45
CA LYS A 116 -15.22 -3.37 17.71
C LYS A 116 -15.84 -4.65 17.15
N ILE A 117 -15.00 -5.56 16.68
CA ILE A 117 -15.35 -6.91 16.23
C ILE A 117 -14.29 -7.84 16.83
N GLY A 118 -14.71 -8.93 17.49
CA GLY A 118 -13.80 -9.81 18.23
C GLY A 118 -12.96 -9.10 19.30
N GLY A 119 -13.43 -7.96 19.84
CA GLY A 119 -12.70 -7.15 20.83
C GLY A 119 -11.72 -6.12 20.26
N TYR A 120 -11.47 -6.12 18.95
CA TYR A 120 -10.50 -5.26 18.27
C TYR A 120 -11.17 -4.10 17.52
N PRO A 121 -10.52 -2.93 17.39
CA PRO A 121 -11.08 -1.79 16.67
C PRO A 121 -11.37 -2.17 15.22
N ALA A 122 -12.56 -1.79 14.73
CA ALA A 122 -13.11 -2.20 13.44
C ALA A 122 -13.50 -1.01 12.56
N VAL A 123 -13.07 -1.02 11.30
CA VAL A 123 -13.42 0.01 10.32
C VAL A 123 -14.12 -0.61 9.11
N GLU A 124 -15.11 0.09 8.60
CA GLU A 124 -15.73 -0.21 7.31
C GLU A 124 -15.17 0.71 6.24
N VAL A 125 -14.85 0.17 5.07
CA VAL A 125 -14.32 0.93 3.93
C VAL A 125 -15.26 0.77 2.75
N GLY A 126 -15.99 1.84 2.44
CA GLY A 126 -17.09 1.76 1.48
C GLY A 126 -18.18 0.79 1.95
N LYS A 127 -18.87 0.14 1.00
CA LYS A 127 -19.99 -0.78 1.30
C LYS A 127 -19.57 -2.25 1.41
N THR A 128 -18.37 -2.59 0.94
CA THR A 128 -17.98 -3.99 0.70
C THR A 128 -16.88 -4.50 1.62
N GLN A 129 -16.19 -3.63 2.38
CA GLN A 129 -15.05 -4.03 3.20
C GLN A 129 -15.31 -3.76 4.68
N THR A 130 -14.90 -4.72 5.51
CA THR A 130 -14.76 -4.56 6.95
C THR A 130 -13.36 -5.05 7.33
N ALA A 131 -12.67 -4.30 8.17
CA ALA A 131 -11.36 -4.66 8.67
C ALA A 131 -11.27 -4.44 10.17
N ILE A 132 -10.43 -5.23 10.83
CA ILE A 132 -10.03 -5.05 12.23
C ILE A 132 -8.51 -4.91 12.33
N LEU A 133 -8.04 -4.27 13.40
CA LEU A 133 -6.61 -4.17 13.72
C LEU A 133 -6.28 -4.95 15.01
N VAL A 134 -5.46 -5.98 14.87
CA VAL A 134 -4.97 -6.85 15.94
C VAL A 134 -3.47 -6.60 16.10
N GLY A 135 -3.09 -5.78 17.08
CA GLY A 135 -1.70 -5.32 17.22
C GLY A 135 -1.23 -4.57 15.96
N LYS A 136 -0.19 -5.07 15.29
CA LYS A 136 0.30 -4.53 14.00
C LYS A 136 -0.38 -5.14 12.76
N TYR A 137 -1.28 -6.11 12.92
CA TYR A 137 -1.88 -6.85 11.82
C TYR A 137 -3.30 -6.37 11.52
N GLN A 138 -3.58 -6.01 10.27
CA GLN A 138 -4.93 -5.78 9.81
C GLN A 138 -5.51 -7.09 9.26
N VAL A 139 -6.67 -7.49 9.76
CA VAL A 139 -7.48 -8.59 9.21
C VAL A 139 -8.66 -7.98 8.48
N LYS A 140 -8.93 -8.42 7.26
CA LYS A 140 -9.96 -7.81 6.41
C LYS A 140 -10.79 -8.85 5.68
N ALA A 141 -12.09 -8.61 5.66
CA ALA A 141 -13.05 -9.29 4.80
C ALA A 141 -13.57 -8.30 3.76
N LEU A 142 -13.57 -8.71 2.49
CA LEU A 142 -14.09 -7.97 1.34
C LEU A 142 -15.16 -8.80 0.66
N SER A 143 -16.35 -8.24 0.50
CA SER A 143 -17.47 -8.88 -0.19
C SER A 143 -17.19 -8.91 -1.69
N ARG A 144 -17.36 -10.09 -2.31
CA ARG A 144 -17.34 -10.29 -3.77
C ARG A 144 -18.74 -10.55 -4.33
N ASP A 145 -19.67 -10.92 -3.46
CA ASP A 145 -21.08 -11.06 -3.75
C ASP A 145 -21.90 -10.09 -2.88
N SER A 146 -23.00 -9.55 -3.43
CA SER A 146 -23.92 -8.67 -2.69
C SER A 146 -24.65 -9.38 -1.55
N SER A 147 -24.80 -10.70 -1.64
CA SER A 147 -25.36 -11.53 -0.57
C SER A 147 -24.40 -11.68 0.62
N PHE A 148 -23.13 -11.29 0.49
CA PHE A 148 -22.15 -11.30 1.57
C PHE A 148 -22.16 -9.95 2.26
N THR A 149 -22.88 -9.87 3.37
CA THR A 149 -23.26 -8.62 4.03
C THR A 149 -22.19 -8.12 5.00
N ALA A 150 -22.43 -6.96 5.63
CA ALA A 150 -21.58 -6.47 6.70
C ALA A 150 -21.56 -7.40 7.92
N SER A 151 -22.68 -8.07 8.22
CA SER A 151 -22.75 -9.05 9.31
C SER A 151 -21.89 -10.27 8.98
N ASP A 152 -22.02 -10.82 7.77
CA ASP A 152 -21.19 -11.96 7.34
C ASP A 152 -19.70 -11.62 7.41
N ARG A 153 -19.32 -10.40 7.02
CA ARG A 153 -17.95 -9.93 7.16
C ARG A 153 -17.49 -9.91 8.62
N ALA A 154 -18.32 -9.41 9.53
CA ALA A 154 -17.99 -9.39 10.96
C ALA A 154 -17.82 -10.82 11.50
N ASP A 155 -18.79 -11.71 11.21
CA ASP A 155 -18.75 -13.11 11.64
C ASP A 155 -17.48 -13.81 11.14
N TRP A 156 -17.12 -13.60 9.86
CA TRP A 156 -15.91 -14.19 9.28
C TRP A 156 -14.62 -13.60 9.86
N LEU A 157 -14.61 -12.33 10.25
CA LEU A 157 -13.46 -11.72 10.92
C LEU A 157 -13.24 -12.33 12.32
N GLU A 158 -14.31 -12.67 13.04
CA GLU A 158 -14.21 -13.31 14.35
C GLU A 158 -13.75 -14.77 14.28
N LYS A 159 -13.99 -15.44 13.14
CA LYS A 159 -13.50 -16.83 12.91
C LYS A 159 -12.00 -16.93 12.68
N PHE A 160 -11.29 -15.83 12.45
CA PHE A 160 -9.82 -15.86 12.41
C PHE A 160 -9.26 -16.22 13.78
N ASN A 161 -8.06 -16.80 13.82
CA ASN A 161 -7.34 -16.98 15.08
C ASN A 161 -6.74 -15.64 15.54
N LEU A 162 -7.59 -14.77 16.10
CA LEU A 162 -7.22 -13.43 16.54
C LEU A 162 -6.23 -13.46 17.70
N ASN A 163 -6.37 -14.43 18.61
CA ASN A 163 -5.41 -14.63 19.70
C ASN A 163 -4.03 -15.04 19.15
N GLY A 164 -3.99 -15.93 18.15
CA GLY A 164 -2.75 -16.30 17.47
C GLY A 164 -2.09 -15.09 16.79
N LEU A 165 -2.88 -14.23 16.14
CA LEU A 165 -2.40 -12.99 15.56
C LEU A 165 -1.84 -12.01 16.60
N ALA A 166 -2.53 -11.85 17.73
CA ALA A 166 -2.10 -10.95 18.80
C ALA A 166 -0.76 -11.39 19.43
N ASN A 167 -0.47 -12.69 19.41
CA ASN A 167 0.75 -13.27 19.96
C ASN A 167 1.89 -13.43 18.94
N LEU A 168 1.66 -13.05 17.69
CA LEU A 168 2.64 -13.19 16.61
C LEU A 168 3.66 -12.03 16.65
N LYS A 169 4.91 -12.33 17.01
CA LYS A 169 6.00 -11.35 17.17
C LYS A 169 6.54 -10.84 15.83
#